data_AF-A0A096C5V4-F1
#
_entry.id   AF-A0A096C5V4-F1
#
_cell.length_a   1.000
_cell.length_b   1.000
_cell.length_c   1.000
_cell.angle_alpha   90.00
_cell.angle_beta   90.00
_cell.angle_gamma   90.00
#
_symmetry.space_group_name_H-M   'P 1'
#
loop_
_entity.id
_entity.type
_entity.pdbx_description
1 polymer ?
#
loop_
_entity_poly.entity_id
_entity_poly.type
_entity_poly.pdbx_seq_one_letter_code
_entity_poly.pdbx_strand_id
1 'polypeptide(L)'
;MLLTYQNIDGLTRTGVYISAILAGTLVAERLQAEQTLGLDVTANPKGMTVLHYDTEQSEAQLQENLGKTLRRAGVESVPQFYHSLYLASLSRKDRLKIIRESMALFHHRHGGIHLVVIDGIADLIL
;
A
#
# COMPACT_ATOMS: atom_id res chain seq x y z
N MET A 1 4.25 11.12 2.02
CA MET A 1 4.30 11.55 0.61
C MET A 1 3.13 10.91 -0.12
N LEU A 2 2.24 11.69 -0.74
CA LEU A 2 1.12 11.15 -1.53
C LEU A 2 1.66 10.78 -2.92
N LEU A 3 1.83 9.50 -3.22
CA LEU A 3 2.22 9.05 -4.55
C LEU A 3 0.95 8.81 -5.36
N THR A 4 0.66 9.71 -6.30
CA THR A 4 -0.31 9.45 -7.36
C THR A 4 0.46 8.91 -8.56
N TYR A 5 0.21 7.65 -8.92
CA TYR A 5 0.83 7.03 -10.09
C TYR A 5 -0.20 6.98 -11.22
N GLN A 6 0.05 7.75 -12.29
CA GLN A 6 -0.59 7.51 -13.58
C GLN A 6 0.33 6.61 -14.39
N ASN A 7 -0.26 5.55 -14.95
CA ASN A 7 0.43 4.49 -15.66
C ASN A 7 1.05 5.04 -16.96
N ILE A 8 2.37 5.24 -16.99
CA ILE A 8 3.05 5.97 -18.08
C ILE A 8 3.25 5.07 -19.33
N ASP A 9 3.24 3.74 -19.16
CA ASP A 9 3.72 2.84 -20.20
C ASP A 9 2.65 1.89 -20.78
N GLY A 10 1.40 1.96 -20.31
CA GLY A 10 0.25 1.20 -20.84
C GLY A 10 0.31 -0.34 -20.75
N LEU A 11 1.47 -0.92 -20.43
CA LEU A 11 1.76 -2.36 -20.45
C LEU A 11 1.81 -3.01 -19.07
N THR A 12 2.04 -2.24 -18.01
CA THR A 12 2.18 -2.77 -16.64
C THR A 12 0.94 -2.44 -15.83
N ARG A 13 0.28 -3.43 -15.22
CA ARG A 13 -0.93 -3.21 -14.41
C ARG A 13 -0.59 -2.37 -13.18
N THR A 14 -1.42 -1.39 -12.83
CA THR A 14 -1.24 -0.47 -11.68
C THR A 14 -0.88 -1.21 -10.39
N GLY A 15 -1.54 -2.35 -10.12
CA GLY A 15 -1.25 -3.18 -8.94
C GLY A 15 0.17 -3.75 -8.85
N VAL A 16 0.87 -3.93 -9.97
CA VAL A 16 2.26 -4.43 -10.01
C VAL A 16 3.24 -3.39 -9.47
N TYR A 17 3.00 -2.11 -9.78
CA TYR A 17 3.77 -0.98 -9.23
C TYR A 17 3.42 -0.71 -7.77
N ILE A 18 2.15 -0.79 -7.39
CA ILE A 18 1.75 -0.69 -5.97
C ILE A 18 2.49 -1.73 -5.14
N SER A 19 2.52 -2.99 -5.58
CA SER A 19 3.27 -4.05 -4.92
C SER A 19 4.78 -3.74 -4.83
N ALA A 20 5.38 -3.09 -5.83
CA ALA A 20 6.79 -2.68 -5.81
C ALA A 20 7.08 -1.61 -4.77
N ILE A 21 6.23 -0.57 -4.73
CA ILE A 21 6.31 0.52 -3.78
C ILE A 21 6.12 -0.02 -2.37
N LEU A 22 5.06 -0.80 -2.14
CA LEU A 22 4.78 -1.38 -0.83
C LEU A 22 5.97 -2.22 -0.36
N ALA A 23 6.49 -3.14 -1.19
CA ALA A 23 7.63 -3.97 -0.82
C ALA A 23 8.84 -3.16 -0.36
N GLY A 24 9.19 -2.08 -1.07
CA GLY A 24 10.30 -1.19 -0.69
C GLY A 24 10.10 -0.46 0.65
N THR A 25 8.85 -0.32 1.11
CA THR A 25 8.52 0.28 2.42
C THR A 25 8.40 -0.71 3.57
N LEU A 26 8.42 -2.02 3.30
CA LEU A 26 8.30 -3.05 4.35
C LEU A 26 9.62 -3.42 5.02
N VAL A 27 10.72 -2.82 4.57
CA VAL A 27 12.09 -3.16 4.98
C VAL A 27 12.78 -1.98 5.65
N ALA A 28 13.79 -2.28 6.48
CA ALA A 28 14.59 -1.26 7.16
C ALA A 28 15.67 -0.65 6.26
N GLU A 29 16.14 -1.41 5.27
CA GLU A 29 17.15 -1.00 4.30
C GLU A 29 16.56 -0.92 2.90
N ARG A 30 17.11 -0.06 2.05
CA ARG A 30 16.60 0.14 0.69
C ARG A 30 16.80 -1.12 -0.15
N LEU A 31 15.73 -1.57 -0.81
CA LEU A 31 15.78 -2.66 -1.79
C LEU A 31 16.54 -2.27 -3.05
N GLN A 32 17.05 -3.26 -3.76
CA GLN A 32 17.65 -3.07 -5.08
C GLN A 32 16.59 -2.65 -6.10
N ALA A 33 16.99 -1.89 -7.12
CA ALA A 33 16.08 -1.35 -8.12
C ALA A 33 15.29 -2.44 -8.85
N GLU A 34 15.89 -3.61 -9.09
CA GLU A 34 15.28 -4.76 -9.75
C GLU A 34 14.10 -5.32 -8.93
N GLN A 35 14.17 -5.21 -7.60
CA GLN A 35 13.10 -5.64 -6.71
C GLN A 35 11.93 -4.66 -6.72
N THR A 36 12.18 -3.38 -7.00
CA THR A 36 11.18 -2.30 -7.03
C THR A 36 10.81 -1.86 -8.44
N LEU A 37 11.07 -2.67 -9.47
CA LEU A 37 10.76 -2.37 -10.87
C LEU A 37 11.42 -1.07 -11.37
N GLY A 38 12.65 -0.81 -10.92
CA GLY A 38 13.39 0.41 -11.23
C GLY A 38 13.01 1.62 -10.36
N LEU A 39 12.02 1.50 -9.47
CA LEU A 39 11.58 2.61 -8.63
C LEU A 39 12.55 2.88 -7.48
N ASP A 40 12.82 4.15 -7.22
CA ASP A 40 13.57 4.56 -6.05
C ASP A 40 12.64 4.72 -4.83
N VAL A 41 12.48 3.64 -4.06
CA VAL A 41 11.59 3.60 -2.90
C VAL A 41 12.38 3.84 -1.61
N THR A 42 11.85 4.69 -0.74
CA THR A 42 12.45 4.95 0.59
C THR A 42 12.03 3.87 1.57
N ALA A 43 13.01 3.18 2.17
CA ALA A 43 12.81 2.19 3.22
C ALA A 43 12.19 2.79 4.49
N ASN A 44 11.69 1.95 5.39
CA ASN A 44 11.01 2.35 6.61
C ASN A 44 11.71 1.81 7.87
N PRO A 45 12.95 2.27 8.18
CA PRO A 45 13.70 1.81 9.35
C PRO A 45 13.03 2.18 10.68
N LYS A 46 12.12 3.16 10.68
CA LYS A 46 11.39 3.60 11.87
C LYS A 46 10.13 2.78 12.14
N GLY A 47 9.75 1.88 11.23
CA GLY A 47 8.52 1.10 11.37
C GLY A 47 7.25 1.97 11.46
N MET A 48 7.23 3.13 10.79
CA MET A 48 6.05 4.00 10.74
C MET A 48 4.95 3.35 9.89
N THR A 49 3.71 3.78 10.05
CA THR A 49 2.57 3.13 9.38
C THR A 49 2.68 3.15 7.86
N VAL A 50 2.40 2.02 7.23
CA VAL A 50 2.11 1.90 5.80
C VAL A 50 0.66 1.44 5.64
N LEU A 51 -0.16 2.26 4.98
CA LEU A 51 -1.59 1.98 4.72
C LEU A 51 -1.82 1.72 3.25
N HIS A 52 -2.54 0.65 2.94
CA HIS A 52 -3.02 0.35 1.60
C HIS A 52 -4.54 0.16 1.63
N TYR A 53 -5.26 1.05 0.97
CA TYR A 53 -6.70 0.99 0.80
C TYR A 53 -7.03 0.58 -0.62
N ASP A 54 -7.67 -0.57 -0.80
CA ASP A 54 -8.03 -1.10 -2.12
C ASP A 54 -9.55 -1.04 -2.29
N THR A 55 -10.02 -0.25 -3.26
CA THR A 55 -11.46 -0.10 -3.53
C THR A 55 -11.94 -0.93 -4.73
N GLU A 56 -11.07 -1.61 -5.45
CA GLU A 56 -11.38 -2.21 -6.75
C GLU A 56 -11.24 -3.74 -6.76
N GLN A 57 -10.28 -4.29 -6.01
CA GLN A 57 -10.00 -5.72 -5.99
C GLN A 57 -10.79 -6.44 -4.90
N SER A 58 -11.05 -7.74 -5.12
CA SER A 58 -11.64 -8.59 -4.08
C SER A 58 -10.68 -8.83 -2.92
N GLU A 59 -11.21 -9.21 -1.76
CA GLU A 59 -10.40 -9.57 -0.59
C GLU A 59 -9.40 -10.72 -0.89
N ALA A 60 -9.84 -11.75 -1.64
CA ALA A 60 -8.97 -12.85 -2.04
C ALA A 60 -7.80 -12.37 -2.91
N GLN A 61 -8.07 -11.45 -3.86
CA GLN A 61 -7.03 -10.88 -4.71
C GLN A 61 -6.06 -9.99 -3.92
N LEU A 62 -6.56 -9.24 -2.93
CA LEU A 62 -5.75 -8.45 -2.02
C LEU A 62 -4.78 -9.33 -1.22
N GLN A 63 -5.25 -10.47 -0.70
CA GLN A 63 -4.40 -11.43 0.02
C GLN A 63 -3.33 -12.06 -0.89
N GLU A 64 -3.69 -12.41 -2.13
CA GLU A 64 -2.71 -12.92 -3.11
C GLU A 64 -1.62 -11.89 -3.42
N ASN A 65 -2.01 -10.62 -3.62
CA ASN A 65 -1.10 -9.52 -3.89
C ASN A 65 -0.21 -9.19 -2.67
N LEU A 66 -0.74 -9.37 -1.45
CA LEU A 66 0.05 -9.25 -0.23
C LEU A 66 1.18 -10.29 -0.20
N GLY A 67 0.88 -11.57 -0.49
CA GLY A 67 1.90 -12.61 -0.57
C GLY A 67 3.02 -12.29 -1.57
N LYS A 68 2.66 -11.76 -2.75
CA LYS A 68 3.64 -11.30 -3.76
C LYS A 68 4.50 -10.15 -3.24
N THR A 69 3.90 -9.20 -2.53
CA THR A 69 4.57 -8.04 -1.94
C THR A 69 5.57 -8.45 -0.86
N LEU A 70 5.18 -9.35 0.04
CA LEU A 70 6.08 -9.89 1.07
C LEU A 70 7.27 -10.64 0.47
N ARG A 71 7.00 -11.51 -0.52
CA ARG A 71 8.05 -12.24 -1.24
C ARG A 71 9.04 -11.29 -1.93
N ARG A 72 8.54 -10.21 -2.55
CA ARG A 72 9.37 -9.18 -3.19
C ARG A 72 10.23 -8.43 -2.16
N ALA A 73 9.68 -8.16 -0.98
CA ALA A 73 10.38 -7.52 0.12
C ALA A 73 11.37 -8.46 0.85
N GLY A 74 11.28 -9.77 0.64
CA GLY A 74 12.07 -10.75 1.38
C GLY A 74 11.66 -10.89 2.85
N VAL A 75 10.39 -10.59 3.18
CA VAL A 75 9.87 -10.64 4.56
C VAL A 75 8.95 -11.85 4.73
N GLU A 76 9.14 -12.60 5.82
CA GLU A 76 8.42 -13.87 6.07
C GLU A 76 7.00 -13.68 6.63
N SER A 77 6.74 -12.54 7.27
CA SER A 77 5.44 -12.24 7.89
C SER A 77 5.04 -10.79 7.67
N VAL A 78 3.74 -10.50 7.79
CA VAL A 78 3.22 -9.15 7.63
C VAL A 78 3.75 -8.26 8.77
N PRO A 79 4.50 -7.17 8.48
CA PRO A 79 4.97 -6.27 9.53
C PRO A 79 3.79 -5.60 10.26
N GLN A 80 3.90 -5.42 11.58
CA GLN A 80 2.83 -4.84 12.39
C GLN A 80 2.44 -3.41 11.97
N PHE A 81 3.34 -2.69 11.31
CA PHE A 81 3.11 -1.33 10.81
C PHE A 81 2.44 -1.28 9.42
N TYR A 82 2.27 -2.43 8.75
CA TYR A 82 1.60 -2.51 7.45
C TYR A 82 0.14 -2.94 7.61
N HIS A 83 -0.78 -2.17 7.03
CA HIS A 83 -2.22 -2.42 7.10
C HIS A 83 -2.82 -2.31 5.71
N SER A 84 -3.33 -3.43 5.19
CA SER A 84 -4.06 -3.49 3.91
C SER A 84 -5.54 -3.66 4.19
N LEU A 85 -6.38 -2.80 3.63
CA LEU A 85 -7.81 -2.78 3.87
C LEU A 85 -8.58 -2.94 2.55
N TYR A 86 -9.41 -3.96 2.50
CA TYR A 86 -10.38 -4.19 1.44
C TYR A 86 -11.60 -3.29 1.64
N LEU A 87 -11.89 -2.44 0.65
CA LEU A 87 -12.96 -1.44 0.70
C LEU A 87 -13.99 -1.61 -0.43
N ALA A 88 -13.78 -2.54 -1.36
CA ALA A 88 -14.59 -2.61 -2.59
C ALA A 88 -16.09 -2.85 -2.32
N SER A 89 -16.44 -3.61 -1.27
CA SER A 89 -17.85 -3.86 -0.90
C SER A 89 -18.53 -2.71 -0.15
N LEU A 90 -17.81 -1.65 0.20
CA LEU A 90 -18.31 -0.59 1.06
C LEU A 90 -18.89 0.57 0.26
N SER A 91 -19.85 1.27 0.85
CA SER A 91 -20.35 2.54 0.31
C SER A 91 -19.25 3.60 0.32
N ARG A 92 -19.28 4.55 -0.62
CA ARG A 92 -18.33 5.68 -0.65
C ARG A 92 -18.22 6.41 0.71
N LYS A 93 -19.36 6.59 1.39
CA LYS A 93 -19.41 7.20 2.73
C LYS A 93 -18.64 6.39 3.76
N ASP A 94 -18.82 5.06 3.75
CA ASP A 94 -18.13 4.16 4.68
C ASP A 94 -16.64 4.04 4.36
N ARG A 95 -16.26 4.02 3.07
CA ARG A 95 -14.85 4.07 2.63
C ARG A 95 -14.13 5.28 3.20
N LEU A 96 -14.69 6.49 3.02
CA LEU A 96 -14.11 7.73 3.54
C LEU A 96 -14.03 7.74 5.08
N LYS A 97 -15.05 7.20 5.75
CA LYS A 97 -15.07 7.06 7.21
C LYS A 97 -13.93 6.16 7.69
N ILE A 98 -13.80 4.96 7.12
CA ILE A 98 -12.78 3.98 7.48
C ILE A 98 -11.38 4.53 7.20
N ILE A 99 -11.15 5.15 6.04
CA ILE A 99 -9.86 5.77 5.71
C ILE A 99 -9.46 6.77 6.79
N ARG A 100 -10.35 7.69 7.16
CA ARG A 100 -10.06 8.71 8.18
C ARG A 100 -9.80 8.10 9.56
N GLU A 101 -10.65 7.19 10.00
CA GLU A 101 -10.57 6.59 11.35
C GLU A 101 -9.35 5.69 11.51
N SER A 102 -9.08 4.83 10.52
CA SER A 102 -7.91 3.94 10.52
C SER A 102 -6.60 4.72 10.40
N MET A 103 -6.53 5.77 9.58
CA MET A 103 -5.32 6.57 9.46
C MET A 103 -4.96 7.26 10.78
N ALA A 104 -5.94 7.84 11.49
CA ALA A 104 -5.72 8.42 12.81
C ALA A 104 -5.26 7.38 13.83
N LEU A 105 -5.92 6.21 13.86
CA LEU A 105 -5.58 5.11 14.75
C LEU A 105 -4.14 4.64 14.54
N PHE A 106 -3.75 4.37 13.30
CA PHE A 106 -2.44 3.80 13.01
C PHE A 106 -1.31 4.82 13.09
N HIS A 107 -1.58 6.08 12.71
CA HIS A 107 -0.65 7.19 12.97
C HIS A 107 -0.24 7.22 14.45
N HIS A 108 -1.20 7.16 15.37
CA HIS A 108 -0.91 7.15 16.80
C HIS A 108 -0.17 5.87 17.23
N ARG A 109 -0.58 4.70 16.71
CA ARG A 109 -0.01 3.40 17.09
C ARG A 109 1.48 3.26 16.73
N HIS A 110 1.89 3.75 15.56
CA HIS A 110 3.25 3.53 15.02
C HIS A 110 4.09 4.82 14.95
N GLY A 111 3.68 5.85 15.69
CA GLY A 111 4.46 7.10 15.80
C GLY A 111 4.56 7.90 14.49
N GLY A 112 3.62 7.70 13.56
CA GLY A 112 3.59 8.41 12.28
C GLY A 112 3.07 7.56 11.11
N ILE A 113 3.02 8.20 9.94
CA ILE A 113 2.69 7.57 8.65
C ILE A 113 3.89 7.70 7.71
N HIS A 114 4.35 6.58 7.17
CA HIS A 114 5.36 6.54 6.11
C HIS A 114 4.72 6.70 4.74
N LEU A 115 3.67 5.92 4.47
CA LEU A 115 3.00 5.86 3.18
C LEU A 115 1.51 5.57 3.33
N VAL A 116 0.70 6.21 2.50
CA VAL A 116 -0.69 5.84 2.25
C VAL A 116 -0.87 5.61 0.76
N VAL A 117 -1.40 4.46 0.40
CA VAL A 117 -1.82 4.12 -0.97
C VAL A 117 -3.34 4.00 -0.97
N ILE A 118 -3.98 4.69 -1.91
CA ILE A 118 -5.41 4.55 -2.21
C ILE A 118 -5.50 4.03 -3.64
N ASP A 119 -5.75 2.74 -3.79
CA ASP A 119 -5.97 2.08 -5.08
C ASP A 119 -7.45 2.22 -5.45
N GLY A 120 -7.73 2.96 -6.52
CA GLY A 120 -9.08 3.39 -6.91
C GLY A 120 -9.53 4.72 -6.29
N ILE A 121 -8.75 5.80 -6.46
CA ILE A 121 -9.16 7.14 -5.98
C ILE A 121 -10.47 7.64 -6.61
N ALA A 122 -10.77 7.25 -7.86
CA ALA A 122 -11.99 7.61 -8.57
C ALA A 122 -13.24 7.20 -7.79
N ASP A 123 -13.19 6.02 -7.18
CA ASP A 123 -14.22 5.41 -6.35
C ASP A 123 -14.52 6.18 -5.04
N LEU A 124 -13.68 7.17 -4.70
CA LEU A 124 -13.88 8.07 -3.56
C LEU A 124 -14.44 9.44 -3.97
N ILE A 125 -14.32 9.83 -5.24
CA ILE A 125 -14.62 11.20 -5.70
C ILE A 125 -15.69 11.27 -6.78
N LEU A 126 -15.86 10.22 -7.58
CA LEU A 126 -16.90 10.09 -8.61
C LEU A 126 -18.16 9.45 -8.01
#